data_AF-A0A0B0MUA5-F1
#
_entry.id   AF-A0A0B0MUA5-F1
#
_cell.length_a   1.000
_cell.length_b   1.000
_cell.length_c   1.000
_cell.angle_alpha   90.00
_cell.angle_beta   90.00
_cell.angle_gamma   90.00
#
_symmetry.space_group_name_H-M   'P 1'
#
loop_
_entity.id
_entity.type
_entity.pdbx_description
1 polymer ?
#
loop_
_entity_poly.entity_id
_entity_poly.type
_entity_poly.pdbx_seq_one_letter_code
_entity_poly.pdbx_strand_id
1 'polypeptide(L)'
;MKSTKYMKSFERLKIDMKKISKEQQSIKEGQGQVEAKFNAIEQECKQLCDEIDLMIRCSANTQIRLRLMFSILKARQQADFGTAAQLTGVLREIVGRDNEYKSEESGVRTDVQGKHVVT
;
A
#
# COMPACT_ATOMS: atom_id res chain seq x y z
N MET A 1 -6.34 4.56 72.06
CA MET A 1 -7.47 4.48 71.08
C MET A 1 -7.17 5.05 69.69
N LYS A 2 -6.51 6.23 69.54
CA LYS A 2 -6.23 6.82 68.21
C LYS A 2 -5.31 5.95 67.33
N SER A 3 -4.24 5.39 67.89
CA SER A 3 -3.23 4.57 67.17
C SER A 3 -3.83 3.37 66.39
N THR A 4 -4.77 2.65 67.01
CA THR A 4 -5.41 1.46 66.40
C THR A 4 -6.30 1.80 65.20
N LYS A 5 -6.89 3.00 65.16
CA LYS A 5 -7.67 3.50 64.02
C LYS A 5 -6.78 3.82 62.83
N TYR A 6 -5.62 4.46 63.08
CA TYR A 6 -4.64 4.77 62.02
C TYR A 6 -4.05 3.51 61.39
N MET A 7 -3.72 2.50 62.19
CA MET A 7 -3.18 1.23 61.67
C MET A 7 -4.17 0.51 60.73
N LYS A 8 -5.46 0.49 61.08
CA LYS A 8 -6.52 -0.05 60.20
C LYS A 8 -6.73 0.78 58.92
N SER A 9 -6.49 2.09 58.97
CA SER A 9 -6.56 2.95 57.80
C SER A 9 -5.38 2.73 56.87
N PHE A 10 -4.19 2.55 57.43
CA PHE A 10 -2.97 2.28 56.68
C PHE A 10 -3.03 0.92 55.96
N GLU A 11 -3.53 -0.12 56.63
CA GLU A 11 -3.67 -1.43 55.97
C GLU A 11 -4.70 -1.40 54.83
N ARG A 12 -5.80 -0.64 54.97
CA ARG A 12 -6.73 -0.41 53.85
C ARG A 12 -6.05 0.29 52.68
N LEU A 13 -5.33 1.38 52.95
CA LEU A 13 -4.58 2.10 51.92
C LEU A 13 -3.59 1.18 51.19
N LYS A 14 -2.89 0.31 51.91
CA LYS A 14 -1.94 -0.65 51.33
C LYS A 14 -2.63 -1.67 50.41
N ILE A 15 -3.81 -2.14 50.77
CA ILE A 15 -4.63 -3.03 49.93
C ILE A 15 -5.08 -2.29 48.67
N ASP A 16 -5.59 -1.07 48.82
CA ASP A 16 -6.06 -0.25 47.70
C ASP A 16 -4.92 0.07 46.73
N MET A 17 -3.73 0.45 47.24
CA MET A 17 -2.55 0.68 46.39
C MET A 17 -2.14 -0.57 45.61
N LYS A 18 -2.21 -1.76 46.21
CA LYS A 18 -1.94 -3.02 45.50
C LYS A 18 -2.98 -3.28 44.41
N LYS A 19 -4.25 -2.98 44.66
CA LYS A 19 -5.33 -3.12 43.66
C LYS A 19 -5.10 -2.16 42.49
N ILE A 20 -4.85 -0.88 42.77
CA ILE A 20 -4.54 0.14 41.77
C ILE A 20 -3.32 -0.28 40.93
N SER A 21 -2.26 -0.78 41.56
CA SER A 21 -1.07 -1.24 40.83
C SER A 21 -1.37 -2.36 39.84
N LYS A 22 -2.28 -3.28 40.16
CA LYS A 22 -2.71 -4.35 39.24
C LYS A 22 -3.57 -3.80 38.10
N GLU A 23 -4.48 -2.89 38.41
CA GLU A 23 -5.31 -2.23 37.39
C GLU A 23 -4.46 -1.43 36.41
N GLN A 24 -3.48 -0.66 36.91
CA GLN A 24 -2.55 0.10 36.07
C GLN A 24 -1.70 -0.81 35.17
N GLN A 25 -1.26 -1.96 35.67
CA GLN A 25 -0.54 -2.95 34.85
C GLN A 25 -1.43 -3.48 33.72
N SER A 26 -2.69 -3.83 34.02
CA SER A 26 -3.65 -4.28 33.01
C SER A 26 -3.97 -3.20 31.97
N ILE A 27 -4.09 -1.94 32.40
CA ILE A 27 -4.29 -0.79 31.50
C ILE A 27 -3.09 -0.65 30.55
N LYS A 28 -1.86 -0.73 31.07
CA LYS A 28 -0.64 -0.63 30.26
C LYS A 28 -0.57 -1.73 29.21
N GLU A 29 -0.90 -2.96 29.59
CA GLU A 29 -0.95 -4.10 28.66
C GLU A 29 -2.03 -3.91 27.59
N GLY A 30 -3.21 -3.42 27.98
CA GLY A 30 -4.29 -3.08 27.05
C GLY A 30 -3.90 -1.98 26.06
N GLN A 31 -3.24 -0.93 26.54
CA GLN A 31 -2.74 0.17 25.70
C GLN A 31 -1.70 -0.32 24.69
N GLY A 32 -0.75 -1.17 25.12
CA GLY A 32 0.24 -1.75 24.20
C GLY A 32 -0.39 -2.63 23.11
N GLN A 33 -1.45 -3.38 23.43
CA GLN A 33 -2.19 -4.16 22.42
C GLN A 33 -2.94 -3.25 21.43
N VAL A 34 -3.54 -2.16 21.92
CA VAL A 34 -4.22 -1.19 21.06
C VAL A 34 -3.21 -0.53 20.12
N GLU A 35 -2.08 -0.06 20.64
CA GLU A 35 -1.00 0.54 19.85
C GLU A 35 -0.48 -0.41 18.78
N ALA A 36 -0.21 -1.67 19.12
CA ALA A 36 0.24 -2.67 18.15
C ALA A 36 -0.77 -2.88 17.01
N LYS A 37 -2.08 -2.91 17.33
CA LYS A 37 -3.14 -3.01 16.30
C LYS A 37 -3.23 -1.77 15.43
N PHE A 38 -3.12 -0.57 16.00
CA PHE A 38 -3.10 0.67 15.23
C PHE A 38 -1.91 0.73 14.27
N ASN A 39 -0.72 0.33 14.72
CA ASN A 39 0.47 0.30 13.88
C ASN A 39 0.31 -0.70 12.71
N ALA A 40 -0.31 -1.87 12.96
CA ALA A 40 -0.61 -2.83 11.90
C ALA A 40 -1.60 -2.26 10.88
N ILE A 41 -2.69 -1.63 11.35
CA ILE A 41 -3.68 -0.97 10.49
C ILE A 41 -3.02 0.14 9.64
N GLU A 42 -2.15 0.96 10.24
CA GLU A 42 -1.46 2.03 9.52
C GLU A 42 -0.57 1.48 8.39
N GLN A 43 0.14 0.37 8.65
CA GLN A 43 0.94 -0.31 7.64
C GLN A 43 0.07 -0.87 6.50
N GLU A 44 -1.04 -1.52 6.82
CA GLU A 44 -2.00 -2.02 5.83
C GLU A 44 -2.62 -0.88 5.02
N CYS A 45 -2.98 0.24 5.65
CA CYS A 45 -3.49 1.42 4.95
C CYS A 45 -2.47 1.99 3.97
N LYS A 46 -1.19 2.05 4.35
CA LYS A 46 -0.12 2.50 3.45
C LYS A 46 0.02 1.59 2.24
N GLN A 47 0.04 0.27 2.45
CA GLN A 47 0.08 -0.71 1.37
C GLN A 47 -1.11 -0.57 0.43
N LEU A 48 -2.31 -0.40 0.99
CA LEU A 48 -3.53 -0.20 0.21
C LEU A 48 -3.48 1.09 -0.63
N CYS A 49 -2.93 2.18 -0.09
CA CYS A 49 -2.70 3.40 -0.86
C CYS A 49 -1.74 3.17 -2.04
N ASP A 50 -0.62 2.47 -1.81
CA ASP A 50 0.37 2.16 -2.86
C ASP A 50 -0.26 1.29 -3.97
N GLU A 51 -1.09 0.30 -3.60
CA GLU A 51 -1.84 -0.55 -4.55
C GLU A 51 -2.88 0.24 -5.35
N ILE A 52 -3.62 1.15 -4.70
CA ILE A 52 -4.60 2.01 -5.38
C ILE A 52 -3.89 2.93 -6.38
N ASP A 53 -2.76 3.52 -6.02
CA ASP A 53 -1.98 4.38 -6.91
C ASP A 53 -1.45 3.61 -8.12
N LEU A 54 -1.00 2.37 -7.92
CA LEU A 54 -0.63 1.47 -9.02
C LEU A 54 -1.83 1.17 -9.93
N MET A 55 -2.99 0.84 -9.35
CA MET A 55 -4.21 0.56 -10.11
C MET A 55 -4.67 1.78 -10.91
N ILE A 56 -4.62 2.99 -10.33
CA ILE A 56 -4.95 4.24 -11.02
C ILE A 56 -4.01 4.42 -12.23
N ARG A 57 -2.70 4.29 -12.04
CA ARG A 57 -1.71 4.38 -13.14
C ARG A 57 -1.97 3.36 -14.24
N CYS A 58 -2.21 2.10 -13.87
CA CYS A 58 -2.52 1.02 -14.82
C CYS A 58 -3.82 1.29 -15.59
N SER A 59 -4.86 1.78 -14.90
CA SER A 59 -6.15 2.07 -15.50
C SER A 59 -6.07 3.25 -16.48
N ALA A 60 -5.37 4.32 -16.12
CA ALA A 60 -5.14 5.49 -16.98
C ALA A 60 -4.36 5.09 -18.24
N ASN A 61 -3.33 4.28 -18.09
CA ASN A 61 -2.56 3.76 -19.22
C ASN A 61 -3.44 2.91 -20.15
N THR A 62 -4.25 2.01 -19.60
CA THR A 62 -5.20 1.18 -20.37
C THR A 62 -6.19 2.05 -21.14
N GLN A 63 -6.74 3.11 -20.51
CA GLN A 63 -7.64 4.04 -21.18
C GLN A 63 -6.96 4.80 -22.32
N ILE A 64 -5.70 5.24 -22.14
CA ILE A 64 -4.91 5.88 -23.20
C ILE A 64 -4.74 4.94 -24.39
N ARG A 65 -4.34 3.69 -24.14
CA ARG A 65 -4.17 2.66 -25.19
C ARG A 65 -5.48 2.42 -25.95
N LEU A 66 -6.59 2.24 -25.23
CA LEU A 66 -7.91 2.04 -25.84
C LEU A 66 -8.32 3.23 -26.71
N ARG A 67 -8.15 4.47 -26.21
CA ARG A 67 -8.46 5.68 -26.98
C ARG A 67 -7.63 5.76 -28.26
N LEU A 68 -6.34 5.44 -28.19
CA LEU A 68 -5.47 5.38 -29.38
C LEU A 68 -5.93 4.31 -30.37
N MET A 69 -6.28 3.12 -29.90
CA MET A 69 -6.80 2.04 -30.74
C MET A 69 -8.09 2.47 -31.47
N PHE A 70 -9.02 3.12 -30.77
CA PHE A 70 -10.23 3.67 -31.40
C PHE A 70 -9.91 4.75 -32.45
N SER A 71 -8.99 5.67 -32.16
CA SER A 71 -8.56 6.69 -33.12
C SER A 71 -7.91 6.09 -34.38
N ILE A 72 -7.12 5.02 -34.23
CA ILE A 72 -6.53 4.28 -35.35
C ILE A 72 -7.63 3.66 -36.21
N LEU A 73 -8.61 2.99 -35.59
CA LEU A 73 -9.74 2.38 -36.32
C LEU A 73 -10.55 3.44 -37.07
N LYS A 74 -10.79 4.61 -36.45
CA LYS A 74 -11.47 5.74 -37.09
C LYS A 74 -10.69 6.29 -38.28
N ALA A 75 -9.39 6.50 -38.14
CA ALA A 75 -8.54 6.97 -39.25
C ALA A 75 -8.56 5.98 -40.42
N ARG A 76 -8.48 4.67 -40.14
CA ARG A 76 -8.60 3.61 -41.16
C ARG A 76 -9.97 3.61 -41.84
N GLN A 77 -11.05 3.77 -41.07
CA GLN A 77 -12.41 3.88 -41.60
C GLN A 77 -12.55 5.06 -42.58
N GLN A 78 -11.82 6.15 -42.32
CA GLN A 78 -11.80 7.36 -43.15
C GLN A 78 -10.75 7.32 -44.28
N ALA A 79 -10.08 6.17 -44.49
CA ALA A 79 -8.96 6.00 -45.42
C ALA A 79 -7.76 6.94 -45.17
N ASP A 80 -7.66 7.53 -43.98
CA ASP A 80 -6.49 8.31 -43.55
C ASP A 80 -5.41 7.38 -42.99
N PHE A 81 -4.69 6.73 -43.90
CA PHE A 81 -3.63 5.80 -43.54
C PHE A 81 -2.39 6.50 -42.97
N GLY A 82 -2.18 7.78 -43.29
CA GLY A 82 -1.08 8.58 -42.74
C GLY A 82 -1.24 8.76 -41.23
N THR A 83 -2.40 9.25 -40.80
CA THR A 83 -2.73 9.39 -39.37
C THR A 83 -2.79 8.03 -38.67
N ALA A 84 -3.36 7.01 -39.32
CA ALA A 84 -3.39 5.66 -38.75
C ALA A 84 -1.99 5.09 -38.49
N ALA A 85 -1.03 5.31 -39.40
CA ALA A 85 0.35 4.87 -39.22
C ALA A 85 1.05 5.62 -38.09
N GLN A 86 0.89 6.95 -38.02
CA GLN A 86 1.45 7.76 -36.94
C GLN A 86 0.92 7.33 -35.56
N LEU A 87 -0.40 7.19 -35.40
CA LEU A 87 -1.01 6.74 -34.15
C LEU A 87 -0.60 5.31 -33.76
N THR A 88 -0.39 4.44 -34.75
CA THR A 88 0.13 3.08 -34.52
C THR A 88 1.57 3.12 -33.99
N GLY A 89 2.40 4.04 -34.48
CA GLY A 89 3.74 4.29 -33.95
C GLY A 89 3.70 4.71 -32.48
N VAL A 90 2.87 5.70 -32.16
CA VAL A 90 2.67 6.18 -30.77
C VAL A 90 2.19 5.06 -29.85
N LEU A 91 1.22 4.25 -30.28
CA LEU A 91 0.74 3.11 -29.49
C LEU A 91 1.84 2.09 -29.23
N ARG A 92 2.71 1.82 -30.22
CA ARG A 92 3.85 0.91 -30.07
C ARG A 92 4.85 1.42 -29.03
N GLU A 93 5.15 2.71 -29.03
CA GLU A 93 6.04 3.30 -28.02
C GLU A 93 5.47 3.19 -26.62
N ILE A 94 4.18 3.50 -26.43
CA ILE A 94 3.51 3.40 -25.12
C ILE A 94 3.54 1.95 -24.62
N VAL A 95 3.19 0.99 -25.47
CA VAL A 95 3.23 -0.44 -25.12
C VAL A 95 4.65 -0.91 -24.81
N GLY A 96 5.64 -0.41 -25.54
CA GLY A 96 7.06 -0.71 -25.30
C GLY A 96 7.52 -0.26 -23.91
N ARG A 97 7.28 1.01 -23.56
CA ARG A 97 7.67 1.57 -22.26
C ARG A 97 7.04 0.81 -21.10
N ASP A 98 5.75 0.47 -21.19
CA ASP A 98 5.06 -0.25 -20.11
C ASP A 98 5.58 -1.69 -19.89
N ASN A 99 6.15 -2.33 -20.92
CA ASN A 99 6.77 -3.65 -20.76
C ASN A 99 8.12 -3.57 -20.04
N GLU A 100 8.87 -2.48 -20.23
CA GLU A 100 10.12 -2.22 -19.52
C GLU A 100 9.86 -1.99 -18.02
N TYR A 101 8.88 -1.16 -17.65
CA TYR A 101 8.51 -0.94 -16.24
C TYR A 101 8.07 -2.21 -15.51
N LYS A 102 7.37 -3.13 -16.18
CA LYS A 102 6.96 -4.42 -15.57
C LYS A 102 8.13 -5.38 -15.34
N SER A 103 9.20 -5.28 -16.12
CA SER A 103 10.41 -6.10 -15.96
C SER A 103 11.27 -5.65 -14.78
N GLU A 104 11.29 -4.34 -14.50
CA GLU A 104 12.03 -3.74 -13.39
C GLU A 104 11.37 -4.01 -12.02
N GLU A 105 10.04 -3.93 -11.92
CA GLU A 105 9.31 -4.25 -10.68
C GLU A 105 9.31 -5.74 -10.33
N SER A 106 9.53 -6.62 -11.31
CA SER A 106 9.64 -8.07 -11.10
C SER A 106 11.06 -8.54 -10.72
N GLY A 107 12.05 -7.63 -10.68
CA GLY A 107 13.46 -7.99 -10.44
C GLY A 107 14.11 -8.79 -11.59
N VAL A 108 13.47 -8.85 -12.76
CA VAL A 108 13.93 -9.64 -13.90
C VAL A 108 14.43 -8.70 -14.99
N ARG A 109 15.72 -8.35 -14.92
CA ARG A 109 16.43 -7.77 -16.07
C ARG A 109 16.74 -8.90 -17.06
N THR A 110 16.05 -8.91 -18.20
CA THR A 110 16.49 -9.73 -19.36
C THR A 110 17.41 -8.90 -20.24
N ASP A 111 18.59 -9.45 -20.57
CA ASP A 111 19.49 -8.85 -21.55
C ASP A 111 18.90 -8.93 -22.98
N VAL A 112 19.57 -8.23 -23.91
CA VAL A 112 19.20 -8.13 -25.34
C VAL A 112 19.20 -9.51 -26.06
N GLN A 113 19.66 -10.57 -25.39
CA GLN A 113 19.73 -11.94 -25.91
C GLN A 113 18.76 -12.91 -25.22
N GLY A 114 17.91 -12.46 -24.30
CA GLY A 114 16.84 -13.28 -23.70
C GLY A 114 17.35 -14.42 -22.82
N LYS A 115 18.54 -14.29 -22.20
CA LYS A 115 19.00 -15.25 -21.18
C LYS A 115 18.85 -14.67 -19.77
N HIS A 116 18.16 -15.42 -18.91
CA HIS A 116 18.06 -15.11 -17.48
C HIS A 116 19.42 -15.26 -16.81
N VAL A 117 19.92 -14.19 -16.19
CA VAL A 117 21.04 -14.22 -15.25
C VAL A 117 20.47 -13.85 -13.90
N VAL A 118 20.38 -14.84 -13.01
CA VAL A 118 20.08 -14.62 -11.59
C VAL A 118 21.41 -14.26 -10.91
N THR A 119 21.45 -13.13 -10.21
CA THR A 119 22.51 -12.83 -9.23
C THR A 119 21.86 -12.71 -7.87
#